data_AF-A0A8I5N008-F1
#
_entry.id   AF-A0A8I5N008-F1
#
_cell.length_a   1.000
_cell.length_b   1.000
_cell.length_c   1.000
_cell.angle_alpha   90.00
_cell.angle_beta   90.00
_cell.angle_gamma   90.00
#
_symmetry.space_group_name_H-M   'P 1'
#
loop_
_entity.id
_entity.type
_entity.pdbx_description
1 polymer ?
#
loop_
_entity_poly.entity_id
_entity_poly.type
_entity_poly.pdbx_seq_one_letter_code
_entity_poly.pdbx_strand_id
1 'polypeptide(L)'
;MYEIYVETCGQNTENQVNPATFGKLVRLVFPDLGTRRLGTRGSARYHYDGICIKKSSFFYAQYCYLIGEKRYHSGDAIAFEKSTNYNSIIQQEATCEDHSPMKRDPVGSPLSEFRRCPFLEQELAKKYSCNVMAFLADEYCKYCRDILRNVRNQELERVEDLLTSFWKSLQQDTVVLMSLPDVCQLFKCYDVQLYKGIEDVLLHDFLEDVSIQYLKSVRLFSKKFKLWLLNAVEGFPALLQISKLKEVTLFVKRLRRKTYLSNMAKTMRTVLKSKRRVGVLKSDVQAIINQATLATSKKALASDRSDADELENNPEMKCLRNLVSLLGTSTDLSVFLSCLSSHLQAFVFQPSRSKEEFIKLAAGFQLRWNLLLTAVSKAMTLCHRDSFGSWHLFHLLLLEYVIHTLQSCLEEEEEEEDMGNVKEMLPDDPTLGQPDQALFHPLNSSWPQTCAGPSVESLGVTPTHMGQGRYPVGVSNMVLRILGFLVDTATGNKLIQVLLEDETTESAVKLSLPMGQEALITLKDGQQFVIQISDVPQSSEDIYFRESDANV
;
A
#
# COMPACT_ATOMS: atom_id res chain seq x y z
N MET A 1 -12.32 0.26 19.50
CA MET A 1 -13.08 -0.31 20.63
C MET A 1 -14.56 0.07 20.55
N TYR A 2 -14.96 1.33 20.73
CA TYR A 2 -16.39 1.71 20.61
C TYR A 2 -17.01 1.38 19.24
N GLU A 3 -16.30 1.64 18.14
CA GLU A 3 -16.72 1.27 16.77
C GLU A 3 -17.03 -0.24 16.67
N ILE A 4 -16.11 -1.09 17.16
CA ILE A 4 -16.24 -2.55 17.22
C ILE A 4 -17.42 -2.98 18.11
N TYR A 5 -17.66 -2.31 19.24
CA TYR A 5 -18.84 -2.55 20.09
C TYR A 5 -20.16 -2.28 19.34
N VAL A 6 -20.27 -1.14 18.66
CA VAL A 6 -21.48 -0.80 17.87
C VAL A 6 -21.73 -1.82 16.77
N GLU A 7 -20.68 -2.25 16.05
CA GLU A 7 -20.77 -3.30 15.02
C GLU A 7 -21.19 -4.65 15.63
N THR A 8 -20.68 -5.00 16.81
CA THR A 8 -20.98 -6.28 17.50
C THR A 8 -22.41 -6.32 18.06
N CYS A 9 -23.01 -5.17 18.38
CA CYS A 9 -24.43 -5.09 18.78
C CYS A 9 -25.42 -5.33 17.62
N GLY A 10 -24.95 -5.32 16.37
CA GLY A 10 -25.78 -5.57 15.18
C GLY A 10 -26.97 -4.62 15.04
N GLN A 11 -28.09 -5.12 14.49
CA GLN A 11 -29.31 -4.33 14.26
C GLN A 11 -30.11 -4.03 15.54
N ASN A 12 -29.73 -4.56 16.70
CA ASN A 12 -30.44 -4.34 17.97
C ASN A 12 -30.05 -2.99 18.60
N THR A 13 -30.59 -1.90 18.05
CA THR A 13 -30.29 -0.52 18.45
C THR A 13 -30.71 -0.19 19.88
N GLU A 14 -31.66 -0.93 20.48
CA GLU A 14 -32.19 -0.65 21.83
C GLU A 14 -31.15 -0.85 22.95
N ASN A 15 -30.13 -1.70 22.72
CA ASN A 15 -29.07 -1.98 23.70
C ASN A 15 -27.75 -1.22 23.44
N GLN A 16 -27.72 -0.32 22.45
CA GLN A 16 -26.51 0.43 22.09
C GLN A 16 -26.35 1.67 22.97
N VAL A 17 -25.37 1.66 23.87
CA VAL A 17 -25.06 2.83 24.68
C VAL A 17 -24.23 3.86 23.89
N ASN A 18 -24.45 5.15 24.18
CA ASN A 18 -23.65 6.23 23.57
C ASN A 18 -22.16 6.18 24.00
N PRO A 19 -21.23 6.85 23.29
CA PRO A 19 -19.79 6.75 23.56
C PRO A 19 -19.39 7.13 24.99
N ALA A 20 -20.10 8.07 25.62
CA ALA A 20 -19.79 8.53 26.98
C ALA A 20 -20.26 7.54 28.04
N THR A 21 -21.42 6.91 27.84
CA THR A 21 -21.89 5.80 28.70
C THR A 21 -21.01 4.56 28.53
N PHE A 22 -20.63 4.22 27.29
CA PHE A 22 -19.65 3.15 27.03
C PHE A 22 -18.32 3.41 27.76
N GLY A 23 -17.78 4.63 27.67
CA GLY A 23 -16.57 5.02 28.39
C GLY A 23 -16.65 4.86 29.91
N LYS A 24 -17.83 5.10 30.51
CA LYS A 24 -18.07 4.85 31.94
C LYS A 24 -18.12 3.35 32.26
N LEU A 25 -18.80 2.55 31.45
CA LEU A 25 -18.89 1.10 31.64
C LEU A 25 -17.52 0.43 31.56
N VAL A 26 -16.68 0.82 30.59
CA VAL A 26 -15.32 0.27 30.48
C VAL A 26 -14.47 0.59 31.71
N ARG A 27 -14.59 1.80 32.29
CA ARG A 27 -13.91 2.16 33.55
C ARG A 27 -14.45 1.42 34.79
N LEU A 28 -15.72 1.02 34.79
CA LEU A 28 -16.32 0.21 35.86
C LEU A 28 -15.84 -1.25 35.83
N VAL A 29 -15.61 -1.79 34.62
CA VAL A 29 -15.14 -3.18 34.42
C VAL A 29 -13.61 -3.28 34.54
N PHE A 30 -12.89 -2.24 34.12
CA PHE A 30 -11.43 -2.16 34.15
C PHE A 30 -11.00 -0.87 34.87
N PRO A 31 -10.94 -0.87 36.22
CA PRO A 31 -10.66 0.34 37.00
C PRO A 31 -9.24 0.88 36.78
N ASP A 32 -8.25 0.00 36.57
CA ASP A 32 -6.84 0.34 36.38
C ASP A 32 -6.52 0.84 34.95
N LEU A 33 -7.55 1.01 34.11
CA LEU A 33 -7.38 1.32 32.70
C LEU A 33 -7.14 2.82 32.46
N GLY A 34 -5.92 3.14 32.02
CA GLY A 34 -5.57 4.47 31.51
C GLY A 34 -6.55 4.89 30.40
N THR A 35 -7.19 6.05 30.56
CA THR A 35 -8.26 6.46 29.65
C THR A 35 -8.27 7.96 29.38
N ARG A 36 -7.83 8.34 28.18
CA ARG A 36 -7.81 9.72 27.70
C ARG A 36 -9.04 10.06 26.86
N ARG A 37 -9.81 11.08 27.26
CA ARG A 37 -10.90 11.62 26.45
C ARG A 37 -10.35 12.54 25.35
N LEU A 38 -10.87 12.39 24.15
CA LEU A 38 -10.52 13.15 22.94
C LEU A 38 -11.78 13.81 22.35
N GLY A 39 -11.61 14.98 21.71
CA GLY A 39 -12.70 15.68 21.00
C GLY A 39 -13.59 16.57 21.89
N THR A 40 -14.40 17.41 21.22
CA THR A 40 -15.23 18.45 21.82
C THR A 40 -16.59 17.94 22.33
N ARG A 41 -17.39 18.82 22.92
CA ARG A 41 -18.73 18.50 23.47
C ARG A 41 -19.67 18.08 22.32
N GLY A 42 -20.17 16.84 22.37
CA GLY A 42 -21.02 16.25 21.32
C GLY A 42 -20.28 15.29 20.36
N SER A 43 -18.95 15.23 20.40
CA SER A 43 -18.14 14.31 19.58
C SER A 43 -17.04 13.62 20.40
N ALA A 44 -17.33 13.30 21.66
CA ALA A 44 -16.37 12.70 22.58
C ALA A 44 -15.97 11.30 22.12
N ARG A 45 -14.66 11.08 21.95
CA ARG A 45 -14.03 9.79 21.74
C ARG A 45 -13.19 9.45 22.96
N TYR A 46 -12.93 8.15 23.19
CA TYR A 46 -12.13 7.68 24.31
C TYR A 46 -10.98 6.82 23.76
N HIS A 47 -9.77 7.15 24.17
CA HIS A 47 -8.59 6.31 24.04
C HIS A 47 -8.44 5.48 25.32
N TYR A 48 -7.96 4.25 25.17
CA TYR A 48 -7.84 3.26 26.24
C TYR A 48 -6.41 2.72 26.18
N ASP A 49 -5.59 3.16 27.11
CA ASP A 49 -4.17 2.82 27.24
C ASP A 49 -4.04 1.47 27.96
N GLY A 50 -3.20 0.56 27.45
CA GLY A 50 -2.98 -0.75 28.07
C GLY A 50 -3.92 -1.89 27.61
N ILE A 51 -4.92 -1.65 26.77
CA ILE A 51 -5.71 -2.73 26.12
C ILE A 51 -5.35 -2.84 24.64
N CYS A 52 -4.95 -4.04 24.23
CA CYS A 52 -4.77 -4.43 22.83
C CYS A 52 -5.72 -5.58 22.45
N ILE A 53 -6.06 -5.70 21.16
CA ILE A 53 -6.83 -6.85 20.66
C ILE A 53 -5.86 -8.00 20.40
N LYS A 54 -6.11 -9.15 21.04
CA LYS A 54 -5.31 -10.38 20.87
C LYS A 54 -5.30 -10.80 19.40
N LYS A 55 -4.14 -11.21 18.88
CA LYS A 55 -3.97 -11.61 17.46
C LYS A 55 -4.87 -12.78 17.03
N SER A 56 -5.21 -13.66 17.98
CA SER A 56 -6.14 -14.78 17.81
C SER A 56 -7.62 -14.41 17.95
N SER A 57 -7.95 -13.16 18.24
CA SER A 57 -9.34 -12.71 18.31
C SER A 57 -9.93 -12.57 16.91
N PHE A 58 -11.17 -13.01 16.73
CA PHE A 58 -11.96 -12.79 15.51
C PHE A 58 -11.95 -11.32 15.05
N PHE A 59 -11.90 -10.37 15.99
CA PHE A 59 -11.89 -8.93 15.71
C PHE A 59 -10.51 -8.37 15.31
N TYR A 60 -9.45 -9.18 15.25
CA TYR A 60 -8.09 -8.70 14.98
C TYR A 60 -7.93 -8.15 13.54
N ALA A 61 -8.53 -8.81 12.54
CA ALA A 61 -8.54 -8.31 11.16
C ALA A 61 -9.23 -6.94 11.05
N GLN A 62 -10.38 -6.78 11.70
CA GLN A 62 -11.15 -5.52 11.74
C GLN A 62 -10.41 -4.41 12.50
N TYR A 63 -9.69 -4.76 13.57
CA TYR A 63 -8.79 -3.84 14.28
C TYR A 63 -7.66 -3.31 13.40
N CYS A 64 -7.02 -4.20 12.63
CA CYS A 64 -5.99 -3.83 11.66
C CYS A 64 -6.55 -2.93 10.54
N TYR A 65 -7.77 -3.20 10.06
CA TYR A 65 -8.49 -2.34 9.11
C TYR A 65 -8.69 -0.90 9.66
N LEU A 66 -9.28 -0.77 10.85
CA LEU A 66 -9.57 0.53 11.49
C LEU A 66 -8.31 1.34 11.85
N ILE A 67 -7.18 0.68 12.15
CA ILE A 67 -5.89 1.36 12.35
C ILE A 67 -5.24 1.73 11.01
N GLY A 68 -5.41 0.91 9.97
CA GLY A 68 -5.00 1.22 8.60
C GLY A 68 -5.62 2.54 8.13
N GLU A 69 -6.93 2.70 8.31
CA GLU A 69 -7.68 3.92 7.96
C GLU A 69 -7.14 5.17 8.69
N LYS A 70 -6.84 5.04 9.99
CA LYS A 70 -6.40 6.18 10.83
C LYS A 70 -5.00 6.72 10.47
N ARG A 71 -4.12 5.90 9.87
CA ARG A 71 -2.82 6.39 9.34
C ARG A 71 -2.97 7.27 8.08
N TYR A 72 -4.07 7.18 7.34
CA TYR A 72 -4.35 8.05 6.19
C TYR A 72 -5.13 9.33 6.53
N HIS A 73 -5.49 9.53 7.80
CA HIS A 73 -6.29 10.67 8.27
C HIS A 73 -5.59 11.56 9.31
N SER A 74 -4.28 11.33 9.56
CA SER A 74 -3.46 12.18 10.43
C SER A 74 -2.76 13.31 9.65
N GLY A 75 -3.53 14.01 8.81
CA GLY A 75 -3.10 15.21 8.08
C GLY A 75 -4.28 16.17 7.97
N ASP A 76 -4.22 17.24 8.77
CA ASP A 76 -5.17 18.35 8.97
C ASP A 76 -6.67 18.20 8.64
N ALA A 77 -7.47 18.49 9.67
CA ALA A 77 -8.92 18.54 9.56
C ALA A 77 -9.41 19.79 8.82
N ILE A 78 -10.14 19.60 7.72
CA ILE A 78 -11.12 20.56 7.21
C ILE A 78 -12.50 19.88 7.29
N ALA A 79 -13.49 20.64 7.75
CA ALA A 79 -14.76 20.12 8.25
C ALA A 79 -15.52 19.27 7.22
N PHE A 80 -15.82 18.01 7.59
CA PHE A 80 -16.82 17.21 6.90
C PHE A 80 -18.15 17.35 7.64
N GLU A 81 -19.15 17.92 6.97
CA GLU A 81 -20.50 17.98 7.49
C GLU A 81 -21.07 16.57 7.74
N LYS A 82 -21.76 16.42 8.86
CA LYS A 82 -22.71 15.32 9.03
C LYS A 82 -23.98 15.65 8.26
N SER A 83 -24.36 14.81 7.30
CA SER A 83 -25.78 14.71 6.92
C SER A 83 -26.21 13.25 6.84
N THR A 84 -27.19 12.94 7.68
CA THR A 84 -28.02 11.73 7.67
C THR A 84 -28.74 11.51 6.34
N ASN A 85 -28.93 10.23 6.01
CA ASN A 85 -30.13 9.63 5.43
C ASN A 85 -30.78 10.30 4.20
N TYR A 86 -30.68 9.64 3.03
CA TYR A 86 -31.56 9.86 1.87
C TYR A 86 -32.00 8.53 1.25
N ASN A 87 -32.99 7.90 1.89
CA ASN A 87 -33.96 7.04 1.21
C ASN A 87 -35.26 7.84 0.98
N SER A 88 -35.19 8.83 0.09
CA SER A 88 -36.33 9.52 -0.52
C SER A 88 -35.84 10.55 -1.55
N ILE A 89 -36.68 10.84 -2.56
CA ILE A 89 -36.42 11.62 -3.79
C ILE A 89 -36.00 10.73 -4.98
N ILE A 90 -36.91 9.82 -5.35
CA ILE A 90 -37.21 9.53 -6.77
C ILE A 90 -38.68 9.85 -6.98
N GLN A 91 -38.96 11.08 -7.39
CA GLN A 91 -40.13 11.56 -8.13
C GLN A 91 -40.04 13.09 -8.25
N GLN A 92 -40.44 13.62 -9.42
CA GLN A 92 -40.36 15.03 -9.83
C GLN A 92 -38.91 15.57 -9.98
N GLU A 93 -38.52 16.23 -11.07
CA GLU A 93 -39.26 16.71 -12.24
C GLU A 93 -38.65 16.23 -13.56
N ALA A 94 -39.50 16.03 -14.57
CA ALA A 94 -39.08 15.92 -15.95
C ALA A 94 -39.27 17.28 -16.64
N THR A 95 -38.21 17.81 -17.25
CA THR A 95 -38.31 18.68 -18.42
C THR A 95 -36.96 18.70 -19.13
N CYS A 96 -36.99 18.71 -20.46
CA CYS A 96 -35.81 18.53 -21.30
C CYS A 96 -35.05 19.84 -21.54
N GLU A 97 -33.75 19.74 -21.78
CA GLU A 97 -33.21 20.27 -23.04
C GLU A 97 -32.36 19.19 -23.72
N ASP A 98 -32.49 19.12 -25.04
CA ASP A 98 -32.17 17.95 -25.85
C ASP A 98 -30.87 18.17 -26.64
N HIS A 99 -29.84 17.39 -26.34
CA HIS A 99 -28.59 17.33 -27.12
C HIS A 99 -28.29 15.86 -27.45
N SER A 100 -28.81 15.43 -28.60
CA SER A 100 -28.73 14.05 -29.08
C SER A 100 -27.29 13.60 -29.36
N PRO A 101 -26.98 12.29 -29.25
CA PRO A 101 -25.61 11.77 -29.35
C PRO A 101 -25.14 11.66 -30.81
N MET A 102 -23.93 12.15 -31.12
CA MET A 102 -23.39 12.09 -32.49
C MET A 102 -22.14 11.22 -32.63
N LYS A 103 -22.41 9.99 -33.12
CA LYS A 103 -21.57 9.12 -33.97
C LYS A 103 -20.30 8.45 -33.40
N ARG A 104 -20.24 7.14 -33.64
CA ARG A 104 -19.07 6.27 -33.56
C ARG A 104 -18.28 6.28 -34.88
N ASP A 105 -16.95 6.27 -34.75
CA ASP A 105 -15.97 5.43 -35.48
C ASP A 105 -15.75 5.67 -37.00
N PRO A 106 -14.54 5.38 -37.56
CA PRO A 106 -13.58 4.37 -37.08
C PRO A 106 -12.09 4.77 -36.98
N VAL A 107 -11.28 3.76 -36.61
CA VAL A 107 -9.81 3.76 -36.39
C VAL A 107 -9.38 4.23 -34.99
N GLY A 108 -9.89 3.54 -33.96
CA GLY A 108 -9.24 3.44 -32.65
C GLY A 108 -8.39 2.17 -32.56
N SER A 109 -7.24 2.26 -31.88
CA SER A 109 -6.42 1.10 -31.49
C SER A 109 -7.26 0.03 -30.77
N PRO A 110 -6.97 -1.28 -30.95
CA PRO A 110 -7.79 -2.33 -30.38
C PRO A 110 -7.79 -2.23 -28.84
N LEU A 111 -8.94 -1.85 -28.27
CA LEU A 111 -9.25 -2.01 -26.86
C LEU A 111 -8.87 -3.44 -26.46
N SER A 112 -7.93 -3.59 -25.52
CA SER A 112 -7.26 -4.85 -25.24
C SER A 112 -8.27 -6.00 -25.08
N GLU A 113 -8.31 -6.89 -26.07
CA GLU A 113 -9.15 -8.08 -25.99
C GLU A 113 -8.60 -8.97 -24.86
N PHE A 114 -9.48 -9.39 -23.96
CA PHE A 114 -9.12 -10.20 -22.80
C PHE A 114 -8.34 -11.45 -23.23
N ARG A 115 -7.07 -11.56 -22.83
CA ARG A 115 -6.18 -12.63 -23.28
C ARG A 115 -6.14 -13.76 -22.26
N ARG A 116 -6.00 -14.98 -22.79
CA ARG A 116 -5.64 -16.16 -22.01
C ARG A 116 -4.23 -16.04 -21.42
N CYS A 117 -3.90 -16.89 -20.46
CA CYS A 117 -2.57 -17.02 -19.87
C CYS A 117 -2.02 -18.44 -20.18
N PRO A 118 -1.71 -18.80 -21.46
CA PRO A 118 -1.59 -20.21 -21.87
C PRO A 118 -0.45 -20.96 -21.19
N PHE A 119 0.62 -20.26 -20.81
CA PHE A 119 1.74 -20.81 -20.07
C PHE A 119 1.32 -21.33 -18.68
N LEU A 120 0.61 -20.50 -17.90
CA LEU A 120 0.05 -20.89 -16.59
C LEU A 120 -1.02 -21.97 -16.75
N GLU A 121 -1.90 -21.86 -17.75
CA GLU A 121 -2.89 -22.89 -18.08
C GLU A 121 -2.22 -24.25 -18.36
N GLN A 122 -1.12 -24.26 -19.12
CA GLN A 122 -0.40 -25.48 -19.50
C GLN A 122 0.40 -26.10 -18.34
N GLU A 123 1.09 -25.29 -17.51
CA GLU A 123 1.78 -25.80 -16.32
C GLU A 123 0.80 -26.41 -15.31
N LEU A 124 -0.34 -25.74 -15.08
CA LEU A 124 -1.41 -26.28 -14.25
C LEU A 124 -2.02 -27.55 -14.83
N ALA A 125 -2.17 -27.65 -16.15
CA ALA A 125 -2.66 -28.84 -16.83
C ALA A 125 -1.68 -30.03 -16.83
N LYS A 126 -0.38 -29.81 -16.56
CA LYS A 126 0.60 -30.88 -16.28
C LYS A 126 0.52 -31.37 -14.83
N LYS A 127 0.31 -30.44 -13.88
CA LYS A 127 0.33 -30.71 -12.44
C LYS A 127 -1.00 -31.23 -11.89
N TYR A 128 -2.10 -30.89 -12.54
CA TYR A 128 -3.47 -31.25 -12.19
C TYR A 128 -4.20 -31.84 -13.41
N SER A 129 -5.47 -32.25 -13.26
CA SER A 129 -6.24 -32.80 -14.38
C SER A 129 -6.42 -31.76 -15.49
N CYS A 130 -5.76 -31.97 -16.64
CA CYS A 130 -5.80 -31.09 -17.81
C CYS A 130 -7.23 -30.67 -18.20
N ASN A 131 -8.16 -31.63 -18.24
CA ASN A 131 -9.57 -31.35 -18.59
C ASN A 131 -10.25 -30.39 -17.61
N VAL A 132 -9.95 -30.52 -16.30
CA VAL A 132 -10.55 -29.67 -15.25
C VAL A 132 -9.91 -28.28 -15.25
N MET A 133 -8.59 -28.19 -15.46
CA MET A 133 -7.90 -26.90 -15.53
C MET A 133 -8.25 -26.11 -16.79
N ALA A 134 -8.37 -26.77 -17.95
CA ALA A 134 -8.85 -26.15 -19.18
C ALA A 134 -10.29 -25.64 -19.01
N PHE A 135 -11.21 -26.47 -18.49
CA PHE A 135 -12.59 -26.04 -18.21
C PHE A 135 -12.66 -24.83 -17.25
N LEU A 136 -11.86 -24.85 -16.18
CA LEU A 136 -11.81 -23.76 -15.20
C LEU A 136 -11.27 -22.46 -15.82
N ALA A 137 -10.22 -22.55 -16.64
CA ALA A 137 -9.69 -21.42 -17.39
C ALA A 137 -10.72 -20.85 -18.38
N ASP A 138 -11.40 -21.71 -19.13
CA ASP A 138 -12.44 -21.34 -20.12
C ASP A 138 -13.60 -20.57 -19.47
N GLU A 139 -14.19 -21.11 -18.40
CA GLU A 139 -15.30 -20.47 -17.70
C GLU A 139 -14.86 -19.18 -16.99
N TYR A 140 -13.65 -19.13 -16.40
CA TYR A 140 -13.13 -17.90 -15.82
C TYR A 140 -12.91 -16.80 -16.87
N CYS A 141 -12.30 -17.14 -18.01
CA CYS A 141 -12.10 -16.20 -19.11
C CYS A 141 -13.43 -15.69 -19.69
N LYS A 142 -14.46 -16.55 -19.76
CA LYS A 142 -15.81 -16.19 -20.20
C LYS A 142 -16.47 -15.21 -19.23
N TYR A 143 -16.43 -15.50 -17.93
CA TYR A 143 -16.86 -14.60 -16.87
C TYR A 143 -16.20 -13.20 -16.97
N CYS A 144 -14.89 -13.13 -17.16
CA CYS A 144 -14.18 -11.86 -17.35
C CYS A 144 -14.67 -11.10 -18.60
N ARG A 145 -14.84 -11.80 -19.74
CA ARG A 145 -15.37 -11.20 -20.98
C ARG A 145 -16.80 -10.68 -20.81
N ASP A 146 -17.66 -11.41 -20.11
CA ASP A 146 -19.06 -11.00 -19.89
C ASP A 146 -19.15 -9.76 -18.99
N ILE A 147 -18.32 -9.65 -17.95
CA ILE A 147 -18.20 -8.42 -17.15
C ILE A 147 -17.74 -7.25 -18.04
N LEU A 148 -16.65 -7.41 -18.80
CA LEU A 148 -16.13 -6.36 -19.70
C LEU A 148 -17.18 -5.90 -20.72
N ARG A 149 -17.99 -6.82 -21.25
CA ARG A 149 -19.08 -6.51 -22.18
C ARG A 149 -20.16 -5.66 -21.52
N ASN A 150 -20.57 -5.97 -20.29
CA ASN A 150 -21.59 -5.20 -19.57
C ASN A 150 -21.07 -3.81 -19.20
N VAL A 151 -19.81 -3.70 -18.77
CA VAL A 151 -19.16 -2.40 -18.51
C VAL A 151 -19.07 -1.56 -19.79
N ARG A 152 -18.72 -2.16 -20.93
CA ARG A 152 -18.69 -1.48 -22.25
C ARG A 152 -20.07 -1.02 -22.72
N ASN A 153 -21.13 -1.73 -22.35
CA ASN A 153 -22.52 -1.35 -22.60
C ASN A 153 -23.06 -0.32 -21.57
N GLN A 154 -22.25 0.12 -20.60
CA GLN A 154 -22.64 0.97 -19.47
C GLN A 154 -23.68 0.33 -18.51
N GLU A 155 -23.85 -0.99 -18.58
CA GLU A 155 -24.79 -1.77 -17.76
C GLU A 155 -24.17 -2.13 -16.39
N LEU A 156 -23.65 -1.10 -15.67
CA LEU A 156 -22.77 -1.26 -14.52
C LEU A 156 -23.37 -2.03 -13.33
N GLU A 157 -24.69 -1.94 -13.11
CA GLU A 157 -25.37 -2.64 -12.01
C GLU A 157 -25.53 -4.14 -12.30
N ARG A 158 -25.62 -4.56 -13.58
CA ARG A 158 -25.72 -5.99 -13.96
C ARG A 158 -24.45 -6.79 -13.65
N VAL A 159 -23.35 -6.10 -13.34
CA VAL A 159 -22.10 -6.74 -12.93
C VAL A 159 -22.26 -7.46 -11.58
N GLU A 160 -23.15 -7.00 -10.69
CA GLU A 160 -23.49 -7.70 -9.43
C GLU A 160 -24.07 -9.10 -9.70
N ASP A 161 -25.01 -9.19 -10.65
CA ASP A 161 -25.64 -10.45 -11.05
C ASP A 161 -24.61 -11.40 -11.66
N LEU A 162 -23.69 -10.91 -12.51
CA LEU A 162 -22.64 -11.71 -13.14
C LEU A 162 -21.61 -12.24 -12.12
N LEU A 163 -21.20 -11.39 -11.17
CA LEU A 163 -20.36 -11.80 -10.04
C LEU A 163 -21.05 -12.91 -9.25
N THR A 164 -22.28 -12.64 -8.80
CA THR A 164 -23.03 -13.54 -7.93
C THR A 164 -23.37 -14.87 -8.61
N SER A 165 -23.75 -14.84 -9.89
CA SER A 165 -24.14 -16.04 -10.65
C SER A 165 -22.96 -16.93 -10.99
N PHE A 166 -21.82 -16.36 -11.40
CA PHE A 166 -20.61 -17.12 -11.67
C PHE A 166 -20.13 -17.88 -10.44
N TRP A 167 -19.86 -17.19 -9.32
CA TRP A 167 -19.31 -17.84 -8.14
C TRP A 167 -20.27 -18.90 -7.57
N LYS A 168 -21.59 -18.66 -7.58
CA LYS A 168 -22.60 -19.67 -7.16
C LYS A 168 -22.75 -20.87 -8.10
N SER A 169 -22.26 -20.81 -9.34
CA SER A 169 -22.36 -21.89 -10.34
C SER A 169 -21.23 -22.93 -10.25
N LEU A 170 -20.17 -22.64 -9.50
CA LEU A 170 -18.97 -23.46 -9.45
C LEU A 170 -19.20 -24.74 -8.63
N GLN A 171 -18.77 -25.88 -9.18
CA GLN A 171 -18.92 -27.19 -8.53
C GLN A 171 -17.91 -27.38 -7.39
N GLN A 172 -18.27 -28.20 -6.40
CA GLN A 172 -17.46 -28.41 -5.19
C GLN A 172 -16.01 -28.82 -5.51
N ASP A 173 -15.80 -29.71 -6.47
CA ASP A 173 -14.47 -30.17 -6.90
C ASP A 173 -13.63 -29.01 -7.47
N THR A 174 -14.27 -28.06 -8.15
CA THR A 174 -13.64 -26.83 -8.66
C THR A 174 -13.30 -25.86 -7.53
N VAL A 175 -14.14 -25.77 -6.49
CA VAL A 175 -13.88 -24.94 -5.31
C VAL A 175 -12.66 -25.47 -4.52
N VAL A 176 -12.48 -26.79 -4.43
CA VAL A 176 -11.30 -27.39 -3.76
C VAL A 176 -10.00 -26.94 -4.42
N LEU A 177 -9.94 -26.89 -5.76
CA LEU A 177 -8.77 -26.40 -6.52
C LEU A 177 -8.41 -24.95 -6.19
N MET A 178 -9.36 -24.11 -5.80
CA MET A 178 -9.11 -22.72 -5.41
C MET A 178 -8.41 -22.57 -4.05
N SER A 179 -8.17 -23.68 -3.34
CA SER A 179 -7.27 -23.72 -2.18
C SER A 179 -5.79 -23.75 -2.57
N LEU A 180 -5.48 -23.99 -3.84
CA LEU A 180 -4.12 -24.15 -4.36
C LEU A 180 -3.50 -22.78 -4.73
N PRO A 181 -2.25 -22.49 -4.32
CA PRO A 181 -1.58 -21.23 -4.67
C PRO A 181 -1.50 -20.99 -6.19
N ASP A 182 -1.16 -22.02 -6.96
CA ASP A 182 -0.97 -21.91 -8.41
C ASP A 182 -2.28 -21.54 -9.14
N VAL A 183 -3.42 -22.05 -8.66
CA VAL A 183 -4.75 -21.71 -9.19
C VAL A 183 -5.15 -20.28 -8.80
N CYS A 184 -4.78 -19.83 -7.59
CA CYS A 184 -4.96 -18.44 -7.18
C CYS A 184 -4.11 -17.48 -8.02
N GLN A 185 -2.89 -17.88 -8.43
CA GLN A 185 -2.04 -17.10 -9.34
C GLN A 185 -2.62 -17.03 -10.76
N LEU A 186 -3.17 -18.11 -11.30
CA LEU A 186 -3.91 -18.07 -12.58
C LEU A 186 -5.09 -17.10 -12.52
N PHE A 187 -5.89 -17.17 -11.45
CA PHE A 187 -7.02 -16.27 -11.26
C PHE A 187 -6.59 -14.81 -11.09
N LYS A 188 -5.43 -14.55 -10.50
CA LYS A 188 -4.82 -13.20 -10.45
C LYS A 188 -4.37 -12.71 -11.83
N CYS A 189 -3.77 -13.57 -12.68
CA CYS A 189 -3.45 -13.26 -14.08
C CYS A 189 -4.69 -12.73 -14.84
N TYR A 190 -5.84 -13.36 -14.58
CA TYR A 190 -7.13 -12.94 -15.16
C TYR A 190 -7.76 -11.72 -14.49
N ASP A 191 -7.70 -11.59 -13.16
CA ASP A 191 -8.21 -10.42 -12.42
C ASP A 191 -7.51 -9.14 -12.86
N VAL A 192 -6.18 -9.16 -12.95
CA VAL A 192 -5.37 -8.01 -13.36
C VAL A 192 -5.78 -7.53 -14.76
N GLN A 193 -5.92 -8.47 -15.71
CA GLN A 193 -6.41 -8.16 -17.06
C GLN A 193 -7.85 -7.64 -17.08
N LEU A 194 -8.75 -8.26 -16.30
CA LEU A 194 -10.14 -7.81 -16.16
C LEU A 194 -10.19 -6.37 -15.63
N TYR A 195 -9.45 -6.07 -14.56
CA TYR A 195 -9.44 -4.76 -13.93
C TYR A 195 -8.81 -3.70 -14.83
N LYS A 196 -7.69 -3.99 -15.51
CA LYS A 196 -7.12 -3.09 -16.54
C LYS A 196 -8.14 -2.83 -17.66
N GLY A 197 -8.79 -3.87 -18.19
CA GLY A 197 -9.84 -3.72 -19.21
C GLY A 197 -11.06 -2.89 -18.75
N ILE A 198 -11.46 -3.01 -17.47
CA ILE A 198 -12.52 -2.18 -16.88
C ILE A 198 -12.05 -0.71 -16.76
N GLU A 199 -10.82 -0.48 -16.30
CA GLU A 199 -10.24 0.87 -16.22
C GLU A 199 -10.19 1.54 -17.60
N ASP A 200 -9.73 0.81 -18.62
CA ASP A 200 -9.60 1.33 -20.00
C ASP A 200 -10.97 1.60 -20.64
N VAL A 201 -11.97 0.73 -20.43
CA VAL A 201 -13.33 0.96 -20.94
C VAL A 201 -14.00 2.16 -20.25
N LEU A 202 -13.79 2.34 -18.94
CA LEU A 202 -14.43 3.43 -18.20
C LEU A 202 -13.73 4.78 -18.37
N LEU A 203 -12.42 4.78 -18.62
CA LEU A 203 -11.55 5.96 -18.51
C LEU A 203 -10.37 5.93 -19.53
N HIS A 204 -10.64 5.54 -20.78
CA HIS A 204 -9.63 5.35 -21.84
C HIS A 204 -8.67 6.54 -21.99
N ASP A 205 -9.21 7.74 -22.23
CA ASP A 205 -8.49 9.00 -21.99
C ASP A 205 -9.14 9.71 -20.80
N PHE A 206 -8.69 9.35 -19.60
CA PHE A 206 -9.14 9.98 -18.37
C PHE A 206 -8.72 11.46 -18.26
N LEU A 207 -7.83 11.94 -19.14
CA LEU A 207 -7.44 13.33 -19.25
C LEU A 207 -8.31 14.10 -20.25
N GLU A 208 -9.31 13.52 -20.91
CA GLU A 208 -10.32 14.27 -21.69
C GLU A 208 -11.40 14.96 -20.82
N ASP A 209 -12.37 15.65 -21.44
CA ASP A 209 -13.38 16.46 -20.75
C ASP A 209 -14.57 15.62 -20.20
N VAL A 210 -14.26 14.70 -19.28
CA VAL A 210 -15.24 13.81 -18.65
C VAL A 210 -16.19 14.58 -17.71
N SER A 211 -17.48 14.20 -17.64
CA SER A 211 -18.44 14.85 -16.74
C SER A 211 -18.20 14.49 -15.27
N ILE A 212 -18.39 15.45 -14.36
CA ILE A 212 -18.19 15.22 -12.91
C ILE A 212 -19.18 14.16 -12.38
N GLN A 213 -20.39 14.10 -12.95
CA GLN A 213 -21.39 13.11 -12.58
C GLN A 213 -20.99 11.69 -13.00
N TYR A 214 -20.38 11.53 -14.18
CA TYR A 214 -19.81 10.25 -14.60
C TYR A 214 -18.60 9.85 -13.75
N LEU A 215 -17.69 10.78 -13.43
CA LEU A 215 -16.58 10.49 -12.51
C LEU A 215 -17.08 10.06 -11.11
N LYS A 216 -18.23 10.56 -10.67
CA LYS A 216 -18.91 10.11 -9.43
C LYS A 216 -19.52 8.71 -9.58
N SER A 217 -20.18 8.38 -10.70
CA SER A 217 -20.75 7.04 -10.91
C SER A 217 -19.66 5.97 -11.05
N VAL A 218 -18.57 6.24 -11.77
CA VAL A 218 -17.38 5.38 -11.87
C VAL A 218 -16.76 5.11 -10.49
N ARG A 219 -16.67 6.13 -9.62
CA ARG A 219 -16.20 5.99 -8.22
C ARG A 219 -17.16 5.22 -7.32
N LEU A 220 -18.46 5.26 -7.59
CA LEU A 220 -19.45 4.47 -6.86
C LEU A 220 -19.40 3.01 -7.33
N PHE A 221 -19.30 2.79 -8.63
CA PHE A 221 -19.17 1.47 -9.25
C PHE A 221 -17.96 0.71 -8.71
N SER A 222 -16.76 1.30 -8.61
CA SER A 222 -15.61 0.55 -8.08
C SER A 222 -15.77 0.14 -6.61
N LYS A 223 -16.39 0.97 -5.78
CA LYS A 223 -16.72 0.63 -4.39
C LYS A 223 -17.74 -0.51 -4.32
N LYS A 224 -18.80 -0.44 -5.13
CA LYS A 224 -19.81 -1.48 -5.29
C LYS A 224 -19.19 -2.79 -5.77
N PHE A 225 -18.40 -2.76 -6.84
CA PHE A 225 -17.69 -3.90 -7.42
C PHE A 225 -16.87 -4.65 -6.38
N LYS A 226 -16.09 -3.94 -5.53
CA LYS A 226 -15.35 -4.57 -4.43
C LYS A 226 -16.28 -5.27 -3.44
N LEU A 227 -17.39 -4.65 -3.05
CA LEU A 227 -18.36 -5.27 -2.13
C LEU A 227 -19.02 -6.50 -2.76
N TRP A 228 -19.51 -6.38 -3.99
CA TRP A 228 -20.15 -7.45 -4.74
C TRP A 228 -19.23 -8.67 -4.92
N LEU A 229 -17.96 -8.44 -5.29
CA LEU A 229 -16.99 -9.52 -5.43
C LEU A 229 -16.73 -10.23 -4.09
N LEU A 230 -16.53 -9.47 -3.01
CA LEU A 230 -16.25 -10.04 -1.69
C LEU A 230 -17.43 -10.85 -1.15
N ASN A 231 -18.66 -10.37 -1.35
CA ASN A 231 -19.88 -11.12 -1.00
C ASN A 231 -20.03 -12.38 -1.87
N ALA A 232 -19.66 -12.32 -3.16
CA ALA A 232 -19.77 -13.46 -4.07
C ALA A 232 -18.75 -14.57 -3.79
N VAL A 233 -17.57 -14.24 -3.23
CA VAL A 233 -16.56 -15.21 -2.77
C VAL A 233 -16.66 -15.54 -1.27
N GLU A 234 -17.73 -15.12 -0.59
CA GLU A 234 -17.95 -15.49 0.81
C GLU A 234 -18.11 -17.02 0.95
N GLY A 235 -17.40 -17.62 1.90
CA GLY A 235 -17.36 -19.08 2.09
C GLY A 235 -16.36 -19.87 1.21
N PHE A 236 -15.69 -19.22 0.26
CA PHE A 236 -14.63 -19.86 -0.55
C PHE A 236 -13.31 -20.01 0.23
N PRO A 237 -12.32 -20.79 -0.27
CA PRO A 237 -11.02 -20.93 0.40
C PRO A 237 -10.35 -19.58 0.73
N ALA A 238 -9.79 -19.46 1.93
CA ALA A 238 -9.25 -18.20 2.44
C ALA A 238 -8.12 -17.63 1.56
N LEU A 239 -7.31 -18.48 0.93
CA LEU A 239 -6.25 -18.06 0.02
C LEU A 239 -6.80 -17.30 -1.20
N LEU A 240 -7.88 -17.81 -1.79
CA LEU A 240 -8.61 -17.14 -2.86
C LEU A 240 -9.19 -15.80 -2.40
N GLN A 241 -9.87 -15.77 -1.24
CA GLN A 241 -10.46 -14.54 -0.71
C GLN A 241 -9.40 -13.45 -0.48
N ILE A 242 -8.23 -13.80 0.07
CA ILE A 242 -7.10 -12.89 0.29
C ILE A 242 -6.55 -12.38 -1.05
N SER A 243 -6.37 -13.26 -2.04
CA SER A 243 -5.94 -12.90 -3.39
C SER A 243 -6.91 -11.90 -4.04
N LYS A 244 -8.21 -12.23 -4.10
CA LYS A 244 -9.26 -11.35 -4.65
C LYS A 244 -9.31 -10.01 -3.92
N LEU A 245 -9.22 -10.01 -2.58
CA LEU A 245 -9.22 -8.79 -1.78
C LEU A 245 -8.02 -7.88 -2.07
N LYS A 246 -6.82 -8.44 -2.28
CA LYS A 246 -5.61 -7.67 -2.67
C LYS A 246 -5.86 -6.97 -4.00
N GLU A 247 -6.15 -7.74 -5.05
CA GLU A 247 -6.21 -7.23 -6.42
C GLU A 247 -7.38 -6.26 -6.63
N VAL A 248 -8.58 -6.56 -6.10
CA VAL A 248 -9.72 -5.63 -6.19
C VAL A 248 -9.48 -4.34 -5.40
N THR A 249 -8.65 -4.37 -4.35
CA THR A 249 -8.27 -3.17 -3.61
C THR A 249 -7.28 -2.30 -4.39
N LEU A 250 -6.37 -2.90 -5.16
CA LEU A 250 -5.49 -2.17 -6.09
C LEU A 250 -6.33 -1.52 -7.21
N PHE A 251 -7.20 -2.26 -7.88
CA PHE A 251 -8.16 -1.73 -8.86
C PHE A 251 -8.95 -0.52 -8.33
N VAL A 252 -9.55 -0.62 -7.14
CA VAL A 252 -10.30 0.51 -6.54
C VAL A 252 -9.41 1.73 -6.29
N LYS A 253 -8.14 1.54 -5.90
CA LYS A 253 -7.17 2.64 -5.75
C LYS A 253 -6.83 3.27 -7.11
N ARG A 254 -6.49 2.47 -8.12
CA ARG A 254 -6.17 2.92 -9.48
C ARG A 254 -7.31 3.76 -10.08
N LEU A 255 -8.53 3.25 -10.06
CA LEU A 255 -9.70 3.97 -10.58
C LEU A 255 -10.02 5.22 -9.75
N ARG A 256 -9.82 5.21 -8.42
CA ARG A 256 -9.96 6.41 -7.57
C ARG A 256 -8.92 7.49 -7.90
N ARG A 257 -7.69 7.09 -8.24
CA ARG A 257 -6.56 7.95 -8.65
C ARG A 257 -6.86 8.58 -10.01
N LYS A 258 -7.14 7.77 -11.04
CA LYS A 258 -7.57 8.24 -12.38
C LYS A 258 -8.74 9.23 -12.28
N THR A 259 -9.84 8.87 -11.62
CA THR A 259 -11.02 9.77 -11.46
C THR A 259 -10.75 11.06 -10.67
N TYR A 260 -9.79 11.07 -9.73
CA TYR A 260 -9.41 12.32 -9.07
C TYR A 260 -8.65 13.24 -10.02
N LEU A 261 -7.70 12.65 -10.73
CA LEU A 261 -6.82 13.33 -11.67
C LEU A 261 -7.62 13.92 -12.85
N SER A 262 -8.61 13.20 -13.38
CA SER A 262 -9.60 13.73 -14.35
C SER A 262 -10.31 14.99 -13.84
N ASN A 263 -10.76 14.99 -12.58
CA ASN A 263 -11.47 16.12 -12.00
C ASN A 263 -10.54 17.34 -11.78
N MET A 264 -9.28 17.11 -11.38
CA MET A 264 -8.25 18.15 -11.31
C MET A 264 -7.91 18.70 -12.70
N ALA A 265 -7.74 17.84 -13.70
CA ALA A 265 -7.47 18.21 -15.09
C ALA A 265 -8.60 19.07 -15.69
N LYS A 266 -9.86 18.66 -15.49
CA LYS A 266 -11.05 19.44 -15.88
C LYS A 266 -11.04 20.83 -15.23
N THR A 267 -10.82 20.89 -13.92
CA THR A 267 -10.81 22.16 -13.16
C THR A 267 -9.66 23.07 -13.62
N MET A 268 -8.45 22.54 -13.77
CA MET A 268 -7.28 23.29 -14.22
C MET A 268 -7.42 23.80 -15.66
N ARG A 269 -8.06 23.04 -16.57
CA ARG A 269 -8.38 23.55 -17.91
C ARG A 269 -9.25 24.80 -17.89
N THR A 270 -10.13 24.98 -16.92
CA THR A 270 -10.89 26.24 -16.77
C THR A 270 -9.99 27.42 -16.42
N VAL A 271 -8.92 27.19 -15.64
CA VAL A 271 -7.90 28.19 -15.31
C VAL A 271 -7.06 28.52 -16.54
N LEU A 272 -6.53 27.50 -17.24
CA LEU A 272 -5.69 27.64 -18.43
C LEU A 272 -6.39 28.39 -19.59
N LYS A 273 -7.70 28.20 -19.77
CA LYS A 273 -8.51 28.95 -20.75
C LYS A 273 -8.58 30.46 -20.47
N SER A 274 -8.24 30.91 -19.26
CA SER A 274 -8.42 32.30 -18.82
C SER A 274 -7.10 33.07 -18.79
N LYS A 275 -6.75 33.74 -19.91
CA LYS A 275 -5.52 34.54 -20.08
C LYS A 275 -5.17 35.44 -18.88
N ARG A 276 -6.15 36.13 -18.27
CA ARG A 276 -5.94 36.94 -17.05
C ARG A 276 -5.41 36.11 -15.87
N ARG A 277 -6.10 35.02 -15.52
CA ARG A 277 -5.72 34.13 -14.40
C ARG A 277 -4.34 33.52 -14.63
N VAL A 278 -4.06 33.05 -15.86
CA VAL A 278 -2.76 32.48 -16.24
C VAL A 278 -1.64 33.51 -16.17
N GLY A 279 -1.86 34.74 -16.63
CA GLY A 279 -0.88 35.82 -16.59
C GLY A 279 -0.48 36.19 -15.15
N VAL A 280 -1.46 36.41 -14.26
CA VAL A 280 -1.19 36.70 -12.84
C VAL A 280 -0.49 35.52 -12.16
N LEU A 281 -0.96 34.29 -12.39
CA LEU A 281 -0.33 33.07 -11.86
C LEU A 281 1.14 32.95 -12.27
N LYS A 282 1.46 33.15 -13.56
CA LYS A 282 2.84 33.11 -14.05
C LYS A 282 3.71 34.16 -13.36
N SER A 283 3.23 35.40 -13.28
CA SER A 283 3.97 36.51 -12.67
C SER A 283 4.24 36.30 -11.19
N ASP A 284 3.25 35.86 -10.41
CA ASP A 284 3.40 35.63 -8.97
C ASP A 284 4.35 34.46 -8.67
N VAL A 285 4.19 33.33 -9.38
CA VAL A 285 5.06 32.16 -9.18
C VAL A 285 6.49 32.46 -9.61
N GLN A 286 6.69 33.16 -10.74
CA GLN A 286 8.03 33.59 -11.16
C GLN A 286 8.66 34.57 -10.15
N ALA A 287 7.89 35.50 -9.57
CA ALA A 287 8.38 36.40 -8.54
C ALA A 287 8.86 35.63 -7.30
N ILE A 288 8.11 34.61 -6.86
CA ILE A 288 8.49 33.74 -5.73
C ILE A 288 9.72 32.89 -6.03
N ILE A 289 9.81 32.27 -7.22
CA ILE A 289 10.99 31.50 -7.64
C ILE A 289 12.24 32.41 -7.67
N ASN A 290 12.11 33.62 -8.20
CA ASN A 290 13.21 34.58 -8.24
C ASN A 290 13.62 35.05 -6.83
N GLN A 291 12.66 35.32 -5.95
CA GLN A 291 12.92 35.68 -4.55
C GLN A 291 13.63 34.56 -3.79
N ALA A 292 13.19 33.29 -3.95
CA ALA A 292 13.84 32.14 -3.35
C ALA A 292 15.29 31.99 -3.87
N THR A 293 15.51 32.13 -5.18
CA THR A 293 16.85 32.07 -5.78
C THR A 293 17.76 33.16 -5.20
N LEU A 294 17.28 34.40 -5.08
CA LEU A 294 18.03 35.54 -4.53
C LEU A 294 18.27 35.44 -3.03
N ALA A 295 17.38 34.80 -2.27
CA ALA A 295 17.58 34.55 -0.84
C ALA A 295 18.68 33.51 -0.62
N THR A 296 18.67 32.42 -1.39
CA THR A 296 19.72 31.40 -1.32
C THR A 296 21.05 31.90 -1.84
N SER A 297 21.10 32.67 -2.95
CA SER A 297 22.36 33.22 -3.47
C SER A 297 23.02 34.19 -2.48
N LYS A 298 22.24 34.99 -1.76
CA LYS A 298 22.75 35.84 -0.66
C LYS A 298 23.28 35.02 0.52
N LYS A 299 22.67 33.87 0.81
CA LYS A 299 23.12 32.96 1.87
C LYS A 299 24.41 32.23 1.48
N ALA A 300 24.50 31.74 0.24
CA ALA A 300 25.70 31.09 -0.30
C ALA A 300 26.87 32.06 -0.61
N LEU A 301 26.63 33.37 -0.56
CA LEU A 301 27.70 34.39 -0.50
C LEU A 301 28.26 34.60 0.92
N ALA A 302 27.65 33.99 1.94
CA ALA A 302 28.01 34.12 3.35
C ALA A 302 28.46 32.79 4.00
N SER A 303 28.45 31.68 3.27
CA SER A 303 28.99 30.37 3.66
C SER A 303 29.77 29.76 2.50
N ASP A 304 30.60 28.74 2.78
CA ASP A 304 31.51 28.16 1.79
C ASP A 304 30.81 27.62 0.53
N ARG A 305 31.54 27.63 -0.59
CA ARG A 305 30.98 27.62 -1.96
C ARG A 305 30.20 26.38 -2.44
N SER A 306 29.94 25.36 -1.61
CA SER A 306 29.24 24.13 -2.04
C SER A 306 27.75 24.34 -2.34
N ASP A 307 27.04 25.12 -1.51
CA ASP A 307 25.57 25.10 -1.47
C ASP A 307 24.89 25.82 -2.66
N ALA A 308 25.64 26.62 -3.42
CA ALA A 308 25.11 27.36 -4.57
C ALA A 308 24.80 26.44 -5.76
N ASP A 309 25.66 25.45 -6.00
CA ASP A 309 25.63 24.60 -7.20
C ASP A 309 24.55 23.50 -7.08
N GLU A 310 24.19 23.08 -5.85
CA GLU A 310 23.11 22.11 -5.62
C GLU A 310 21.72 22.63 -6.00
N LEU A 311 21.44 23.93 -5.86
CA LEU A 311 20.11 24.48 -6.12
C LEU A 311 19.88 24.81 -7.61
N GLU A 312 20.93 25.20 -8.35
CA GLU A 312 20.84 25.42 -9.79
C GLU A 312 20.71 24.08 -10.56
N ASN A 313 21.32 23.01 -10.02
CA ASN A 313 21.16 21.64 -10.51
C ASN A 313 19.93 20.89 -9.96
N ASN A 314 19.09 21.51 -9.13
CA ASN A 314 17.92 20.83 -8.56
C ASN A 314 16.88 20.47 -9.66
N PRO A 315 16.58 19.17 -9.89
CA PRO A 315 15.75 18.75 -11.02
C PRO A 315 14.28 19.12 -10.84
N GLU A 316 13.78 19.16 -9.61
CA GLU A 316 12.41 19.59 -9.30
C GLU A 316 12.21 21.08 -9.61
N MET A 317 13.16 21.94 -9.24
CA MET A 317 13.16 23.38 -9.53
C MET A 317 13.23 23.63 -11.05
N LYS A 318 14.06 22.87 -11.77
CA LYS A 318 14.14 22.92 -13.24
C LYS A 318 12.80 22.53 -13.88
N CYS A 319 12.17 21.45 -13.40
CA CYS A 319 10.84 21.03 -13.83
C CYS A 319 9.79 22.12 -13.60
N LEU A 320 9.77 22.72 -12.40
CA LEU A 320 8.81 23.79 -12.08
C LEU A 320 9.02 25.03 -12.96
N ARG A 321 10.26 25.46 -13.22
CA ARG A 321 10.56 26.58 -14.14
C ARG A 321 10.06 26.31 -15.56
N ASN A 322 10.23 25.09 -16.06
CA ASN A 322 9.72 24.68 -17.38
C ASN A 322 8.18 24.68 -17.42
N LEU A 323 7.51 24.19 -16.37
CA LEU A 323 6.05 24.25 -16.27
C LEU A 323 5.51 25.69 -16.16
N VAL A 324 6.23 26.58 -15.47
CA VAL A 324 5.89 28.01 -15.36
C VAL A 324 6.15 28.75 -16.67
N SER A 325 7.17 28.38 -17.44
CA SER A 325 7.42 28.99 -18.76
C SER A 325 6.30 28.70 -19.75
N LEU A 326 5.70 27.49 -19.68
CA LEU A 326 4.53 27.06 -20.47
C LEU A 326 3.23 27.83 -20.13
N LEU A 327 3.10 28.41 -18.94
CA LEU A 327 1.93 29.21 -18.58
C LEU A 327 1.81 30.39 -19.56
N GLY A 328 0.69 30.46 -20.26
CA GLY A 328 0.38 31.54 -21.20
C GLY A 328 0.99 31.37 -22.61
N THR A 329 1.80 30.34 -22.84
CA THR A 329 2.18 29.91 -24.20
C THR A 329 1.31 28.76 -24.69
N SER A 330 0.95 27.82 -23.80
CA SER A 330 -0.05 26.77 -24.07
C SER A 330 -1.32 26.94 -23.22
N THR A 331 -2.46 26.60 -23.80
CA THR A 331 -3.73 26.34 -23.08
C THR A 331 -4.07 24.85 -23.00
N ASP A 332 -3.38 24.00 -23.76
CA ASP A 332 -3.56 22.56 -23.71
C ASP A 332 -2.80 21.99 -22.50
N LEU A 333 -3.53 21.26 -21.66
CA LEU A 333 -3.01 20.63 -20.47
C LEU A 333 -2.05 19.48 -20.79
N SER A 334 -2.24 18.79 -21.93
CA SER A 334 -1.38 17.67 -22.34
C SER A 334 0.10 18.06 -22.39
N VAL A 335 0.39 19.30 -22.82
CA VAL A 335 1.74 19.88 -22.93
C VAL A 335 2.41 20.09 -21.57
N PHE A 336 1.62 20.45 -20.53
CA PHE A 336 2.16 20.57 -19.17
C PHE A 336 2.45 19.18 -18.58
N LEU A 337 1.56 18.23 -18.81
CA LEU A 337 1.70 16.87 -18.27
C LEU A 337 2.80 16.08 -18.99
N SER A 338 2.98 16.25 -20.30
CA SER A 338 4.09 15.67 -21.06
C SER A 338 5.44 16.28 -20.68
N CYS A 339 5.48 17.60 -20.40
CA CYS A 339 6.66 18.24 -19.81
C CYS A 339 7.04 17.58 -18.47
N LEU A 340 6.07 17.37 -17.57
CA LEU A 340 6.29 16.71 -16.28
C LEU A 340 6.73 15.25 -16.46
N SER A 341 6.08 14.47 -17.33
CA SER A 341 6.49 13.11 -17.68
C SER A 341 7.92 13.05 -18.23
N SER A 342 8.32 14.00 -19.09
CA SER A 342 9.68 14.06 -19.61
C SER A 342 10.74 14.33 -18.53
N HIS A 343 10.38 15.06 -17.46
CA HIS A 343 11.29 15.26 -16.32
C HIS A 343 11.37 14.00 -15.44
N LEU A 344 10.24 13.33 -15.18
CA LEU A 344 10.25 12.01 -14.53
C LEU A 344 11.08 11.00 -15.35
N GLN A 345 10.99 11.03 -16.67
CA GLN A 345 11.80 10.17 -17.54
C GLN A 345 13.29 10.43 -17.36
N ALA A 346 13.73 11.68 -17.40
CA ALA A 346 15.14 12.05 -17.28
C ALA A 346 15.73 11.83 -15.89
N PHE A 347 14.95 12.02 -14.82
CA PHE A 347 15.46 12.07 -13.43
C PHE A 347 15.06 10.89 -12.55
N VAL A 348 14.11 10.05 -12.97
CA VAL A 348 13.64 8.88 -12.21
C VAL A 348 13.77 7.60 -13.04
N PHE A 349 13.16 7.54 -14.23
CA PHE A 349 13.08 6.29 -15.01
C PHE A 349 14.35 5.94 -15.81
N GLN A 350 15.05 6.91 -16.42
CA GLN A 350 16.31 6.66 -17.12
C GLN A 350 17.49 6.34 -16.18
N PRO A 351 17.61 6.94 -14.97
CA PRO A 351 18.71 6.63 -14.07
C PRO A 351 18.54 5.31 -13.30
N SER A 352 17.32 4.79 -13.13
CA SER A 352 17.06 3.54 -12.40
C SER A 352 17.48 2.31 -13.19
N ARG A 353 18.33 1.46 -12.61
CA ARG A 353 18.79 0.19 -13.19
C ARG A 353 18.22 -1.05 -12.50
N SER A 354 17.63 -0.89 -11.32
CA SER A 354 16.85 -1.91 -10.62
C SER A 354 15.57 -1.30 -10.02
N LYS A 355 14.65 -2.16 -9.58
CA LYS A 355 13.43 -1.78 -8.87
C LYS A 355 13.71 -1.02 -7.57
N GLU A 356 14.73 -1.44 -6.80
CA GLU A 356 15.13 -0.75 -5.57
C GLU A 356 15.67 0.66 -5.87
N GLU A 357 16.45 0.81 -6.94
CA GLU A 357 16.91 2.13 -7.39
C GLU A 357 15.73 3.00 -7.86
N PHE A 358 14.79 2.43 -8.63
CA PHE A 358 13.57 3.13 -9.05
C PHE A 358 12.75 3.60 -7.84
N ILE A 359 12.44 2.71 -6.88
CA ILE A 359 11.73 3.05 -5.64
C ILE A 359 12.43 4.18 -4.89
N LYS A 360 13.77 4.11 -4.76
CA LYS A 360 14.58 5.12 -4.06
C LYS A 360 14.55 6.48 -4.78
N LEU A 361 14.71 6.49 -6.10
CA LEU A 361 14.67 7.70 -6.93
C LEU A 361 13.26 8.32 -6.96
N ALA A 362 12.23 7.50 -7.13
CA ALA A 362 10.83 7.89 -7.12
C ALA A 362 10.42 8.53 -5.78
N ALA A 363 10.75 7.88 -4.67
CA ALA A 363 10.49 8.43 -3.33
C ALA A 363 11.26 9.73 -3.07
N GLY A 364 12.53 9.81 -3.48
CA GLY A 364 13.35 11.01 -3.35
C GLY A 364 12.81 12.19 -4.17
N PHE A 365 12.45 11.95 -5.43
CA PHE A 365 11.84 12.96 -6.30
C PHE A 365 10.47 13.40 -5.74
N GLN A 366 9.59 12.48 -5.39
CA GLN A 366 8.26 12.79 -4.86
C GLN A 366 8.33 13.63 -3.57
N LEU A 367 9.28 13.34 -2.67
CA LEU A 367 9.49 14.11 -1.46
C LEU A 367 9.94 15.56 -1.75
N ARG A 368 10.97 15.73 -2.59
CA ARG A 368 11.47 17.06 -2.98
C ARG A 368 10.45 17.86 -3.78
N TRP A 369 9.70 17.19 -4.67
CA TRP A 369 8.62 17.78 -5.46
C TRP A 369 7.50 18.32 -4.56
N ASN A 370 7.02 17.50 -3.63
CA ASN A 370 6.00 17.90 -2.67
C ASN A 370 6.49 19.06 -1.77
N LEU A 371 7.74 19.00 -1.29
CA LEU A 371 8.35 20.07 -0.49
C LEU A 371 8.42 21.38 -1.28
N LEU A 372 8.85 21.34 -2.55
CA LEU A 372 8.94 22.49 -3.44
C LEU A 372 7.56 23.12 -3.69
N LEU A 373 6.57 22.33 -4.14
CA LEU A 373 5.23 22.84 -4.42
C LEU A 373 4.56 23.41 -3.15
N THR A 374 4.76 22.75 -2.00
CA THR A 374 4.31 23.22 -0.69
C THR A 374 5.01 24.51 -0.26
N ALA A 375 6.31 24.66 -0.51
CA ALA A 375 7.05 25.89 -0.23
C ALA A 375 6.53 27.07 -1.06
N VAL A 376 6.25 26.86 -2.36
CA VAL A 376 5.62 27.89 -3.22
C VAL A 376 4.21 28.21 -2.73
N SER A 377 3.39 27.22 -2.35
CA SER A 377 2.08 27.46 -1.73
C SER A 377 2.20 28.33 -0.46
N LYS A 378 3.12 28.02 0.44
CA LYS A 378 3.36 28.81 1.67
C LYS A 378 3.79 30.25 1.33
N ALA A 379 4.71 30.42 0.39
CA ALA A 379 5.16 31.74 -0.06
C ALA A 379 4.02 32.56 -0.70
N MET A 380 3.14 31.94 -1.49
CA MET A 380 1.97 32.62 -2.06
C MET A 380 0.97 33.07 -0.99
N THR A 381 0.76 32.28 0.05
CA THR A 381 -0.07 32.66 1.20
C THR A 381 0.56 33.83 1.97
N LEU A 382 1.85 33.75 2.30
CA LEU A 382 2.57 34.78 3.07
C LEU A 382 2.73 36.10 2.30
N CYS A 383 2.84 36.05 0.98
CA CYS A 383 2.85 37.23 0.13
C CYS A 383 1.46 37.70 -0.31
N HIS A 384 0.38 37.11 0.22
CA HIS A 384 -1.02 37.44 -0.09
C HIS A 384 -1.32 37.51 -1.61
N ARG A 385 -0.87 36.51 -2.37
CA ARG A 385 -1.00 36.49 -3.84
C ARG A 385 -2.41 36.15 -4.30
N ASP A 386 -3.04 37.05 -5.08
CA ASP A 386 -4.37 36.86 -5.67
C ASP A 386 -4.48 35.57 -6.51
N SER A 387 -3.38 35.11 -7.10
CA SER A 387 -3.35 33.87 -7.88
C SER A 387 -3.27 32.58 -7.06
N PHE A 388 -3.23 32.63 -5.71
CA PHE A 388 -3.12 31.45 -4.84
C PHE A 388 -4.13 30.34 -5.19
N GLY A 389 -5.40 30.68 -5.45
CA GLY A 389 -6.41 29.67 -5.82
C GLY A 389 -6.13 28.98 -7.16
N SER A 390 -5.53 29.70 -8.12
CA SER A 390 -5.11 29.13 -9.42
C SER A 390 -3.85 28.27 -9.26
N TRP A 391 -2.92 28.69 -8.40
CA TRP A 391 -1.75 27.90 -8.03
C TRP A 391 -2.13 26.63 -7.28
N HIS A 392 -3.06 26.69 -6.32
CA HIS A 392 -3.46 25.52 -5.53
C HIS A 392 -4.03 24.41 -6.40
N LEU A 393 -4.87 24.75 -7.40
CA LEU A 393 -5.36 23.81 -8.41
C LEU A 393 -4.22 23.21 -9.25
N PHE A 394 -3.23 24.02 -9.62
CA PHE A 394 -2.07 23.55 -10.39
C PHE A 394 -1.16 22.65 -9.56
N HIS A 395 -0.83 23.03 -8.33
CA HIS A 395 -0.11 22.22 -7.35
C HIS A 395 -0.80 20.87 -7.16
N LEU A 396 -2.09 20.83 -6.82
CA LEU A 396 -2.81 19.57 -6.63
C LEU A 396 -2.73 18.68 -7.89
N LEU A 397 -2.93 19.24 -9.08
CA LEU A 397 -2.81 18.49 -10.33
C LEU A 397 -1.39 17.94 -10.55
N LEU A 398 -0.36 18.75 -10.34
CA LEU A 398 1.04 18.38 -10.51
C LEU A 398 1.49 17.32 -9.49
N LEU A 399 1.02 17.40 -8.25
CA LEU A 399 1.32 16.42 -7.21
C LEU A 399 0.67 15.08 -7.52
N GLU A 400 -0.63 15.08 -7.82
CA GLU A 400 -1.40 13.88 -8.15
C GLU A 400 -0.93 13.21 -9.44
N TYR A 401 -0.47 13.98 -10.44
CA TYR A 401 0.08 13.42 -11.67
C TYR A 401 1.43 12.70 -11.44
N VAL A 402 2.32 13.25 -10.61
CA VAL A 402 3.56 12.55 -10.20
C VAL A 402 3.22 11.27 -9.44
N ILE A 403 2.33 11.35 -8.44
CA ILE A 403 1.86 10.18 -7.67
C ILE A 403 1.26 9.13 -8.61
N HIS A 404 0.42 9.55 -9.56
CA HIS A 404 -0.20 8.64 -10.53
C HIS A 404 0.83 7.97 -11.44
N THR A 405 1.78 8.71 -11.98
CA THR A 405 2.80 8.18 -12.89
C THR A 405 3.68 7.16 -12.14
N LEU A 406 4.26 7.55 -11.00
CA LEU A 406 5.17 6.69 -10.23
C LEU A 406 4.47 5.44 -9.68
N GLN A 407 3.24 5.57 -9.16
CA GLN A 407 2.50 4.41 -8.66
C GLN A 407 2.07 3.45 -9.77
N SER A 408 1.70 3.94 -10.95
CA SER A 408 1.27 3.04 -12.03
C SER A 408 2.44 2.18 -12.53
N CYS A 409 3.65 2.72 -12.60
CA CYS A 409 4.85 1.95 -12.93
C CYS A 409 5.21 0.92 -11.84
N LEU A 410 5.14 1.28 -10.55
CA LEU A 410 5.34 0.29 -9.46
C LEU A 410 4.31 -0.84 -9.50
N GLU A 411 3.06 -0.52 -9.82
CA GLU A 411 1.97 -1.49 -9.98
C GLU A 411 2.17 -2.39 -11.22
N GLU A 412 2.76 -1.86 -12.30
CA GLU A 412 3.12 -2.64 -13.49
C GLU A 412 4.35 -3.54 -13.26
N GLU A 413 5.38 -3.08 -12.56
CA GLU A 413 6.56 -3.87 -12.19
C GLU A 413 6.24 -5.00 -11.20
N GLU A 414 5.31 -4.80 -10.24
CA GLU A 414 4.79 -5.90 -9.41
C GLU A 414 4.06 -6.96 -10.26
N GLU A 415 3.28 -6.54 -11.26
CA GLU A 415 2.58 -7.46 -12.17
C GLU A 415 3.55 -8.25 -13.08
N GLU A 416 4.66 -7.65 -13.53
CA GLU A 416 5.70 -8.35 -14.30
C GLU A 416 6.54 -9.32 -13.45
N GLU A 417 6.93 -8.96 -12.22
CA GLU A 417 7.65 -9.87 -11.31
C GLU A 417 6.83 -11.10 -10.92
N ASP A 418 5.54 -10.92 -10.63
CA ASP A 418 4.64 -12.02 -10.31
C ASP A 418 4.49 -13.02 -11.48
N MET A 419 4.71 -12.56 -12.72
CA MET A 419 4.75 -13.41 -13.92
C MET A 419 6.16 -13.96 -14.22
N GLY A 420 7.21 -13.20 -13.91
CA GLY A 420 8.62 -13.56 -14.11
C GLY A 420 9.12 -14.65 -13.17
N ASN A 421 8.72 -14.60 -11.89
CA ASN A 421 9.05 -15.64 -10.90
C ASN A 421 8.53 -17.05 -11.28
N VAL A 422 7.51 -17.14 -12.14
CA VAL A 422 7.01 -18.42 -12.67
C VAL A 422 7.94 -18.98 -13.76
N LYS A 423 8.71 -18.11 -14.42
CA LYS A 423 9.60 -18.46 -15.54
C LYS A 423 11.00 -18.91 -15.09
N GLU A 424 11.52 -18.36 -13.98
CA GLU A 424 12.84 -18.71 -13.45
C GLU A 424 12.86 -20.02 -12.62
N MET A 425 11.70 -20.63 -12.34
CA MET A 425 11.61 -21.81 -11.47
C MET A 425 11.78 -23.16 -12.19
N LEU A 426 12.36 -23.18 -13.40
CA LEU A 426 12.72 -24.38 -14.15
C LEU A 426 14.15 -24.26 -14.72
N PRO A 427 14.95 -25.36 -14.72
CA PRO A 427 16.23 -25.39 -15.41
C PRO A 427 16.03 -25.43 -16.94
N ASP A 428 16.88 -24.70 -17.66
CA ASP A 428 16.94 -24.74 -19.13
C ASP A 428 17.41 -26.11 -19.62
N ASP A 429 16.52 -26.91 -20.22
CA ASP A 429 16.92 -28.01 -21.11
C ASP A 429 15.92 -28.15 -22.29
N PRO A 430 16.31 -27.80 -23.53
CA PRO A 430 15.39 -27.75 -24.67
C PRO A 430 15.50 -28.99 -25.57
N THR A 431 14.76 -30.06 -25.27
CA THR A 431 14.49 -31.13 -26.27
C THR A 431 13.03 -31.53 -26.36
N LEU A 432 12.46 -31.41 -27.57
CA LEU A 432 11.15 -31.97 -27.92
C LEU A 432 11.22 -33.50 -28.05
N GLY A 433 10.24 -34.20 -27.50
CA GLY A 433 9.93 -35.60 -27.81
C GLY A 433 8.46 -35.90 -27.52
N GLN A 434 7.74 -36.46 -28.50
CA GLN A 434 6.33 -36.84 -28.34
C GLN A 434 6.16 -38.14 -27.53
N PRO A 435 4.97 -38.38 -26.93
CA PRO A 435 4.77 -39.50 -26.01
C PRO A 435 4.48 -40.80 -26.77
N ASP A 436 5.12 -41.89 -26.34
CA ASP A 436 4.80 -43.25 -26.79
C ASP A 436 4.23 -44.09 -25.63
N GLN A 437 3.41 -45.09 -25.98
CA GLN A 437 2.51 -45.75 -25.04
C GLN A 437 3.10 -46.99 -24.33
N ALA A 438 2.55 -47.24 -23.13
CA ALA A 438 2.43 -48.53 -22.45
C ALA A 438 3.70 -49.21 -21.89
N LEU A 439 3.70 -49.49 -20.58
CA LEU A 439 3.36 -50.82 -20.05
C LEU A 439 3.14 -50.80 -18.53
N PHE A 440 2.30 -51.71 -18.02
CA PHE A 440 2.02 -51.89 -16.60
C PHE A 440 3.08 -52.80 -15.93
N HIS A 441 3.44 -52.53 -14.67
CA HIS A 441 3.11 -53.42 -13.52
C HIS A 441 3.66 -52.86 -12.18
N PRO A 442 3.06 -53.20 -11.03
CA PRO A 442 3.39 -52.62 -9.72
C PRO A 442 4.34 -53.50 -8.88
N LEU A 443 5.03 -52.90 -7.89
CA LEU A 443 5.61 -53.64 -6.76
C LEU A 443 5.33 -52.97 -5.41
N ASN A 444 4.69 -53.74 -4.53
CA ASN A 444 4.82 -53.60 -3.08
C ASN A 444 6.05 -54.38 -2.62
N SER A 445 6.83 -53.86 -1.67
CA SER A 445 7.49 -54.70 -0.65
C SER A 445 7.93 -53.87 0.57
N SER A 446 8.11 -54.57 1.69
CA SER A 446 8.03 -54.06 3.06
C SER A 446 9.33 -54.26 3.85
N TRP A 447 9.82 -53.20 4.54
CA TRP A 447 10.59 -53.23 5.83
C TRP A 447 11.99 -53.93 5.79
N PRO A 448 12.95 -53.75 6.75
CA PRO A 448 12.77 -53.53 8.20
C PRO A 448 13.71 -52.54 8.94
N GLN A 449 13.51 -52.42 10.27
CA GLN A 449 14.32 -51.65 11.25
C GLN A 449 15.52 -52.45 11.80
N THR A 450 16.59 -51.72 12.20
CA THR A 450 17.58 -51.91 13.32
C THR A 450 18.79 -51.00 13.02
N CYS A 451 19.72 -50.57 13.90
CA CYS A 451 19.93 -50.51 15.37
C CYS A 451 21.03 -49.44 15.61
N ALA A 452 21.36 -48.88 16.79
CA ALA A 452 20.88 -48.94 18.19
C ALA A 452 21.36 -47.65 18.94
N GLY A 453 21.14 -47.55 20.25
CA GLY A 453 21.85 -46.57 21.15
C GLY A 453 23.21 -47.10 21.65
N PRO A 454 23.94 -46.39 22.53
CA PRO A 454 23.40 -45.97 23.84
C PRO A 454 23.86 -44.59 24.41
N SER A 455 23.01 -43.96 25.25
CA SER A 455 23.21 -43.61 26.68
C SER A 455 24.12 -42.39 27.00
N VAL A 456 23.55 -41.25 27.46
CA VAL A 456 23.28 -40.86 28.87
C VAL A 456 24.51 -40.32 29.61
N GLU A 457 24.46 -39.03 29.99
CA GLU A 457 24.60 -38.62 31.40
C GLU A 457 24.06 -37.21 31.63
N SER A 458 23.59 -36.93 32.86
CA SER A 458 22.93 -35.69 33.27
C SER A 458 23.49 -35.26 34.62
N LEU A 459 23.98 -34.03 34.73
CA LEU A 459 24.24 -33.37 36.02
C LEU A 459 23.54 -32.01 36.05
N GLY A 460 22.69 -31.80 37.05
CA GLY A 460 22.11 -30.50 37.38
C GLY A 460 22.70 -29.95 38.67
N VAL A 461 22.75 -28.61 38.79
CA VAL A 461 23.01 -27.91 40.07
C VAL A 461 22.04 -26.73 40.20
N THR A 462 21.63 -26.49 41.44
CA THR A 462 20.62 -25.53 41.92
C THR A 462 21.09 -24.06 41.95
N PRO A 463 20.15 -23.09 42.04
CA PRO A 463 20.46 -21.66 41.93
C PRO A 463 21.00 -21.05 43.23
N THR A 464 21.85 -20.04 43.12
CA THR A 464 22.32 -19.20 44.23
C THR A 464 22.17 -17.71 43.92
N HIS A 465 21.31 -17.04 44.70
CA HIS A 465 21.19 -15.59 44.74
C HIS A 465 22.32 -15.03 45.62
N MET A 466 23.21 -14.21 45.07
CA MET A 466 24.17 -13.39 45.83
C MET A 466 24.34 -12.04 45.14
N GLY A 467 24.24 -10.96 45.92
CA GLY A 467 24.31 -9.60 45.39
C GLY A 467 25.66 -8.92 45.61
N GLN A 468 25.77 -7.72 45.04
CA GLN A 468 26.87 -6.75 45.18
C GLN A 468 28.25 -7.12 44.59
N GLY A 469 28.63 -6.37 43.55
CA GLY A 469 29.94 -5.70 43.60
C GLY A 469 30.76 -5.65 42.31
N ARG A 470 31.16 -4.43 41.95
CA ARG A 470 32.29 -4.04 41.07
C ARG A 470 32.12 -4.27 39.56
N TYR A 471 31.89 -3.15 38.86
CA TYR A 471 32.32 -2.97 37.47
C TYR A 471 33.84 -3.10 37.35
N PRO A 472 34.36 -3.95 36.44
CA PRO A 472 35.71 -3.80 35.90
C PRO A 472 35.69 -2.76 34.77
N VAL A 473 36.69 -1.87 34.78
CA VAL A 473 36.94 -0.90 33.72
C VAL A 473 37.37 -1.65 32.44
N GLY A 474 36.81 -1.33 31.27
CA GLY A 474 37.36 -1.83 30.00
C GLY A 474 36.47 -1.85 28.74
N VAL A 475 35.15 -1.67 28.82
CA VAL A 475 34.24 -1.91 27.67
C VAL A 475 33.78 -0.61 27.00
N SER A 476 34.70 0.13 26.38
CA SER A 476 34.37 1.45 25.80
C SER A 476 33.88 1.38 24.34
N ASN A 477 34.29 0.38 23.56
CA ASN A 477 34.24 0.43 22.09
C ASN A 477 33.55 -0.80 21.43
N MET A 478 32.72 -1.54 22.17
CA MET A 478 31.87 -2.59 21.59
C MET A 478 30.45 -2.08 21.34
N VAL A 479 29.96 -2.23 20.11
CA VAL A 479 28.61 -1.87 19.70
C VAL A 479 27.79 -3.12 19.44
N LEU A 480 26.59 -3.16 20.02
CA LEU A 480 25.65 -4.27 19.89
C LEU A 480 24.44 -3.82 19.06
N ARG A 481 24.21 -4.45 17.90
CA ARG A 481 23.09 -4.17 17.00
C ARG A 481 22.13 -5.35 16.91
N ILE A 482 20.83 -5.10 17.03
CA ILE A 482 19.81 -6.12 16.78
C ILE A 482 19.53 -6.17 15.28
N LEU A 483 19.77 -7.33 14.65
CA LEU A 483 19.56 -7.55 13.22
C LEU A 483 18.14 -8.02 12.90
N GLY A 484 17.46 -8.67 13.85
CA GLY A 484 16.09 -9.13 13.67
C GLY A 484 15.67 -10.25 14.62
N PHE A 485 14.46 -10.76 14.42
CA PHE A 485 13.89 -11.87 15.19
C PHE A 485 13.67 -13.06 14.25
N LEU A 486 14.08 -14.25 14.68
CA LEU A 486 13.82 -15.51 14.02
C LEU A 486 12.93 -16.39 14.91
N VAL A 487 12.22 -17.30 14.27
CA VAL A 487 11.60 -18.44 14.93
C VAL A 487 12.24 -19.68 14.34
N ASP A 488 12.88 -20.48 15.17
CA ASP A 488 13.43 -21.77 14.76
C ASP A 488 12.26 -22.69 14.35
N THR A 489 12.25 -23.13 13.09
CA THR A 489 11.11 -23.86 12.52
C THR A 489 11.02 -25.32 12.96
N ALA A 490 12.06 -25.86 13.61
CA ALA A 490 12.07 -27.23 14.13
C ALA A 490 11.62 -27.30 15.60
N THR A 491 11.89 -26.25 16.39
CA THR A 491 11.65 -26.20 17.84
C THR A 491 10.60 -25.16 18.25
N GLY A 492 10.25 -24.21 17.38
CA GLY A 492 9.35 -23.10 17.68
C GLY A 492 9.97 -21.98 18.54
N ASN A 493 11.26 -22.09 18.87
CA ASN A 493 11.94 -21.14 19.75
C ASN A 493 12.15 -19.78 19.08
N LYS A 494 11.89 -18.70 19.81
CA LYS A 494 12.19 -17.33 19.38
C LYS A 494 13.66 -17.02 19.63
N LEU A 495 14.38 -16.67 18.57
CA LEU A 495 15.78 -16.25 18.60
C LEU A 495 15.88 -14.76 18.23
N ILE A 496 16.72 -14.00 18.91
CA ILE A 496 17.13 -12.67 18.45
C ILE A 496 18.47 -12.81 17.72
N GLN A 497 18.55 -12.31 16.49
CA GLN A 497 19.83 -12.14 15.82
C GLN A 497 20.48 -10.82 16.25
N VAL A 498 21.71 -10.93 16.75
CA VAL A 498 22.50 -9.83 17.29
C VAL A 498 23.84 -9.81 16.58
N LEU A 499 24.33 -8.62 16.24
CA LEU A 499 25.67 -8.37 15.77
C LEU A 499 26.43 -7.66 16.89
N LEU A 500 27.59 -8.21 17.26
CA LEU A 500 28.53 -7.59 18.19
C LEU A 500 29.72 -7.11 17.36
N GLU A 501 29.94 -5.80 17.31
CA GLU A 501 31.00 -5.12 16.56
C GLU A 501 32.01 -4.53 17.56
N ASP A 502 33.30 -4.79 17.38
CA ASP A 502 34.38 -4.06 18.07
C ASP A 502 34.92 -2.99 17.11
N GLU A 503 34.66 -1.72 17.43
CA GLU A 503 35.08 -0.58 16.61
C GLU A 503 36.61 -0.39 16.57
N THR A 504 37.38 -1.06 17.44
CA THR A 504 38.86 -0.97 17.43
C THR A 504 39.55 -2.02 16.58
N THR A 505 38.91 -3.18 16.37
CA THR A 505 39.48 -4.29 15.58
C THR A 505 38.74 -4.55 14.27
N GLU A 506 37.68 -3.78 13.99
CA GLU A 506 36.70 -3.99 12.91
C GLU A 506 36.12 -5.42 12.90
N SER A 507 36.19 -6.13 14.03
CA SER A 507 35.73 -7.51 14.13
C SER A 507 34.25 -7.55 14.50
N ALA A 508 33.47 -8.24 13.68
CA ALA A 508 32.02 -8.38 13.84
C ALA A 508 31.63 -9.85 13.99
N VAL A 509 30.86 -10.17 15.03
CA VAL A 509 30.37 -11.53 15.30
C VAL A 509 28.84 -11.53 15.33
N LYS A 510 28.23 -12.34 14.46
CA LYS A 510 26.78 -12.54 14.42
C LYS A 510 26.37 -13.72 15.30
N LEU A 511 25.47 -13.48 16.24
CA LEU A 511 24.95 -14.45 17.20
C LEU A 511 23.44 -14.59 17.05
N SER A 512 22.90 -15.78 17.33
CA SER A 512 21.46 -16.03 17.43
C SER A 512 21.16 -16.52 18.84
N LEU A 513 20.49 -15.68 19.63
CA LEU A 513 20.35 -15.87 21.06
C LEU A 513 18.88 -16.18 21.42
N PRO A 514 18.59 -17.28 22.13
CA PRO A 514 17.22 -17.63 22.52
C PRO A 514 16.67 -16.67 23.59
N MET A 515 15.39 -16.31 23.46
CA MET A 515 14.71 -15.52 24.49
C MET A 515 14.59 -16.30 25.81
N GLY A 516 14.80 -15.61 26.92
CA GLY A 516 14.70 -16.16 28.28
C GLY A 516 15.95 -16.87 28.79
N GLN A 517 17.07 -16.86 28.05
CA GLN A 517 18.34 -17.46 28.47
C GLN A 517 19.47 -16.43 28.56
N GLU A 518 20.48 -16.78 29.35
CA GLU A 518 21.75 -16.05 29.45
C GLU A 518 22.79 -16.67 28.51
N ALA A 519 23.41 -15.85 27.67
CA ALA A 519 24.48 -16.25 26.77
C ALA A 519 25.82 -15.66 27.23
N LEU A 520 26.72 -16.51 27.71
CA LEU A 520 28.10 -16.15 28.01
C LEU A 520 28.91 -16.10 26.70
N ILE A 521 29.52 -14.95 26.42
CA ILE A 521 30.42 -14.72 25.29
C ILE A 521 31.82 -14.53 25.85
N THR A 522 32.76 -15.36 25.42
CA THR A 522 34.20 -15.22 25.71
C THR A 522 34.91 -14.70 24.47
N LEU A 523 35.55 -13.53 24.57
CA LEU A 523 36.39 -12.97 23.53
C LEU A 523 37.76 -13.67 23.48
N LYS A 524 38.49 -13.51 22.37
CA LYS A 524 39.79 -14.19 22.15
C LYS A 524 40.91 -13.72 23.09
N ASP A 525 40.75 -12.56 23.70
CA ASP A 525 41.66 -12.01 24.73
C ASP A 525 41.32 -12.50 26.15
N GLY A 526 40.27 -13.31 26.31
CA GLY A 526 39.81 -13.87 27.58
C GLY A 526 38.75 -13.03 28.30
N GLN A 527 38.34 -11.87 27.76
CA GLN A 527 37.23 -11.11 28.35
C GLN A 527 35.90 -11.87 28.21
N GLN A 528 35.03 -11.77 29.22
CA GLN A 528 33.75 -12.48 29.27
C GLN A 528 32.59 -11.53 29.54
N PHE A 529 31.53 -11.67 28.76
CA PHE A 529 30.29 -10.88 28.87
C PHE A 529 29.07 -11.79 28.84
N VAL A 530 28.05 -11.47 29.64
CA VAL A 530 26.77 -12.20 29.65
C VAL A 530 25.71 -11.33 28.99
N ILE A 531 25.06 -11.85 27.95
CA ILE A 531 23.87 -11.25 27.36
C ILE A 531 22.65 -12.01 27.89
N GLN A 532 21.84 -11.35 28.72
CA GLN A 532 20.56 -11.87 29.18
C GLN A 532 19.44 -11.26 28.33
N ILE A 533 18.61 -12.11 27.70
CA ILE A 533 17.44 -11.65 26.93
C ILE A 533 16.18 -11.93 27.73
N SER A 534 15.81 -11.00 28.58
CA SER A 534 14.61 -11.07 29.41
C SER A 534 13.34 -10.82 28.57
N ASP A 535 12.33 -11.67 28.72
CA ASP A 535 10.97 -11.35 28.26
C ASP A 535 10.37 -10.37 29.29
N VAL A 536 10.30 -9.08 28.96
CA VAL A 536 9.97 -8.02 29.92
C VAL A 536 8.51 -8.14 30.37
N PRO A 537 8.21 -8.40 31.66
CA PRO A 537 6.87 -8.26 32.18
C PRO A 537 6.47 -6.79 32.10
N GLN A 538 5.25 -6.48 31.67
CA GLN A 538 4.73 -5.11 31.71
C GLN A 538 4.46 -4.69 33.17
N SER A 539 5.51 -4.26 33.88
CA SER A 539 5.38 -3.51 35.13
C SER A 539 5.35 -2.01 34.83
N SER A 540 4.27 -1.36 35.22
CA SER A 540 4.20 0.08 35.37
C SER A 540 5.18 0.56 36.43
N GLU A 541 5.95 1.61 36.14
CA GLU A 541 6.11 2.84 36.97
C GLU A 541 7.34 3.66 36.55
N ASP A 542 7.21 4.96 36.79
CA ASP A 542 8.09 6.09 36.54
C ASP A 542 9.61 5.87 36.60
N ILE A 543 10.32 6.41 35.59
CA ILE A 543 11.67 6.97 35.78
C ILE A 543 11.67 8.42 35.33
N TYR A 544 11.69 9.32 36.32
CA TYR A 544 11.92 10.75 36.15
C TYR A 544 13.31 11.01 35.55
N PHE A 545 13.38 11.77 34.45
CA PHE A 545 14.58 12.55 34.15
C PHE A 545 14.51 13.87 34.91
N ARG A 546 15.45 14.06 35.85
CA ARG A 546 15.62 15.28 36.64
C ARG A 546 16.71 16.12 35.98
N GLU A 547 16.36 17.29 35.46
CA GLU A 547 17.37 18.29 35.07
C GLU A 547 18.21 18.66 36.30
N SER A 548 19.51 18.76 36.10
CA SER A 548 20.46 19.28 37.07
C SER A 548 21.25 20.41 36.44
N ASP A 549 20.74 21.64 36.60
CA ASP A 549 21.51 22.85 36.36
C ASP A 549 22.73 22.89 37.28
N ALA A 550 23.87 23.30 36.72
CA ALA A 550 25.04 23.71 37.48
C ALA A 550 25.73 24.88 36.77
N ASN A 551 25.41 26.09 37.26
CA ASN A 551 26.09 27.40 37.12
C ASN A 551 27.37 27.43 36.25
N VAL A 552 27.52 28.38 35.33
CA VAL A 552 27.56 29.85 35.57
C VAL A 552 26.91 30.63 34.44
#